data_AF-A0A352ISG7-F1
#
_entry.id   AF-A0A352ISG7-F1
#
_cell.length_a   1.000
_cell.length_b   1.000
_cell.length_c   1.000
_cell.angle_alpha   90.00
_cell.angle_beta   90.00
_cell.angle_gamma   90.00
#
_symmetry.space_group_name_H-M   'P 1'
#
loop_
_entity.id
_entity.type
_entity.pdbx_description
1 polymer ?
#
loop_
_entity_poly.entity_id
_entity_poly.type
_entity_poly.pdbx_seq_one_letter_code
_entity_poly.pdbx_strand_id
1 'polypeptide(L)'
;SVIPFFMSIKDKGVLPITDPRMTRFMISLEQGVELVWHAFEDMVGGEIYVKKIPSMKVTDLARVVAPEAEQEVVGIRPGEKLHEQMIGAEDSYFTYEYPEHFKILPNINDWGTCASRIKDGKLVPEGFVYASDNNTEWMTDEELQAWIDRHNNEIGKI
;
A
#
# COMPACT_ATOMS: atom_id res chain seq x y z
N SER A 1 -9.97 2.22 9.00
CA SER A 1 -8.57 2.61 8.74
C SER A 1 -7.89 2.97 10.07
N VAL A 2 -6.57 2.80 10.19
CA VAL A 2 -5.79 3.08 11.42
C VAL A 2 -5.61 4.57 11.69
N ILE A 3 -5.48 5.39 10.65
CA ILE A 3 -5.25 6.84 10.80
C ILE A 3 -6.45 7.54 11.48
N PRO A 4 -7.72 7.38 11.02
CA PRO A 4 -8.86 7.98 11.71
C PRO A 4 -9.02 7.45 13.14
N PHE A 5 -8.69 6.18 13.36
CA PHE A 5 -8.76 5.60 14.70
C PHE A 5 -7.75 6.27 15.64
N PHE A 6 -6.46 6.35 15.30
CA PHE A 6 -5.46 7.03 16.14
C PHE A 6 -5.78 8.52 16.33
N MET A 7 -6.22 9.22 15.27
CA MET A 7 -6.67 10.61 15.38
C MET A 7 -7.83 10.78 16.37
N SER A 8 -8.76 9.82 16.45
CA SER A 8 -9.90 9.87 17.38
C SER A 8 -9.52 9.64 18.86
N ILE A 9 -8.34 9.08 19.13
CA ILE A 9 -7.87 8.76 20.48
C ILE A 9 -6.54 9.42 20.84
N LYS A 10 -6.00 10.32 20.01
CA LYS A 10 -4.69 10.95 20.19
C LYS A 10 -4.53 11.66 21.53
N ASP A 11 -5.61 12.22 22.07
CA ASP A 11 -5.61 12.97 23.32
C ASP A 11 -5.75 12.07 24.57
N LYS A 12 -5.87 10.74 24.40
CA LYS A 12 -5.99 9.80 25.53
C LYS A 12 -4.65 9.47 26.21
N GLY A 13 -3.53 9.91 25.63
CA GLY A 13 -2.18 9.68 26.16
C GLY A 13 -1.63 8.28 25.92
N VAL A 14 -2.41 7.35 25.38
CA VAL A 14 -1.97 5.99 25.00
C VAL A 14 -2.55 5.62 23.64
N LEU A 15 -1.72 5.10 22.74
CA LEU A 15 -2.12 4.55 21.46
C LEU A 15 -1.87 3.02 21.43
N PRO A 16 -2.88 2.20 21.11
CA PRO A 16 -2.70 0.76 21.05
C PRO A 16 -2.03 0.36 19.73
N ILE A 17 -0.89 -0.31 19.83
CA ILE A 17 -0.14 -0.93 18.74
C ILE A 17 -0.41 -2.43 18.74
N THR A 18 -0.86 -2.98 17.62
CA THR A 18 -1.15 -4.41 17.51
C THR A 18 0.13 -5.24 17.43
N ASP A 19 1.09 -4.84 16.58
CA ASP A 19 2.46 -5.38 16.56
C ASP A 19 3.43 -4.26 16.11
N PRO A 20 4.57 -4.06 16.78
CA PRO A 20 5.52 -3.00 16.43
C PRO A 20 6.19 -3.18 15.07
N ARG A 21 6.15 -4.38 14.49
CA ARG A 21 6.69 -4.65 13.14
C ARG A 21 5.67 -4.34 12.04
N MET A 22 4.42 -4.05 12.39
CA MET A 22 3.34 -3.93 11.42
C MET A 22 3.56 -2.80 10.42
N THR A 23 3.35 -3.11 9.14
CA THR A 23 3.49 -2.16 8.01
C THR A 23 2.23 -2.12 7.17
N ARG A 24 1.98 -0.97 6.55
CA ARG A 24 0.87 -0.76 5.62
C ARG A 24 1.38 0.02 4.42
N PHE A 25 0.79 -0.22 3.26
CA PHE A 25 0.94 0.70 2.13
C PHE A 25 0.09 1.96 2.36
N MET A 26 0.59 3.11 1.91
CA MET A 26 -0.15 4.37 1.92
C MET A 26 -0.50 4.77 0.50
N ILE A 27 -1.79 4.98 0.24
CA ILE A 27 -2.30 5.52 -1.02
C ILE A 27 -3.33 6.59 -0.71
N SER A 28 -3.30 7.71 -1.44
CA SER A 28 -4.37 8.71 -1.39
C SER A 28 -5.57 8.27 -2.21
N LEU A 29 -6.74 8.86 -1.96
CA LEU A 29 -7.93 8.56 -2.76
C LEU A 29 -7.71 8.93 -4.23
N GLU A 30 -7.10 10.10 -4.47
CA GLU A 30 -6.77 10.62 -5.80
C GLU A 30 -5.86 9.65 -6.54
N GLN A 31 -4.79 9.18 -5.90
CA GLN A 31 -3.86 8.20 -6.48
C GLN A 31 -4.56 6.89 -6.86
N GLY A 32 -5.55 6.47 -6.06
CA GLY A 32 -6.39 5.31 -6.37
C GLY A 32 -7.30 5.55 -7.57
N VAL A 33 -7.94 6.72 -7.66
CA VAL A 33 -8.78 7.11 -8.80
C VAL A 33 -7.94 7.23 -10.08
N GLU A 34 -6.76 7.83 -10.00
CA GLU A 34 -5.81 7.92 -11.10
C GLU A 34 -5.40 6.53 -11.63
N LEU A 35 -5.17 5.56 -10.74
CA LEU A 35 -4.86 4.19 -11.16
C LEU A 35 -6.01 3.57 -11.95
N VAL A 36 -7.25 3.77 -11.51
CA VAL A 36 -8.44 3.27 -12.20
C VAL A 36 -8.55 3.89 -13.60
N TRP A 37 -8.34 5.21 -13.71
CA TRP A 37 -8.41 5.89 -15.00
C TRP A 37 -7.28 5.45 -15.94
N HIS A 38 -6.07 5.31 -15.41
CA HIS A 38 -4.95 4.76 -16.15
C HIS A 38 -5.24 3.35 -16.66
N ALA A 39 -5.82 2.48 -15.83
CA ALA A 39 -6.20 1.14 -16.25
C ALA A 39 -7.22 1.17 -17.40
N PHE A 40 -8.22 2.06 -17.37
CA PHE A 40 -9.18 2.21 -18.47
C PHE A 40 -8.54 2.61 -19.81
N GLU A 41 -7.53 3.47 -19.78
CA GLU A 41 -6.82 3.94 -20.97
C GLU A 41 -5.82 2.90 -21.50
N ASP A 42 -5.22 2.10 -20.59
CA ASP A 42 -4.15 1.16 -20.91
C ASP A 42 -4.65 -0.25 -21.26
N MET A 43 -5.72 -0.73 -20.62
CA MET A 43 -6.08 -2.15 -20.62
C MET A 43 -6.54 -2.66 -21.98
N VAL A 44 -6.27 -3.95 -22.23
CA VAL A 44 -6.96 -4.73 -23.27
C VAL A 44 -8.05 -5.62 -22.63
N GLY A 45 -7.88 -6.03 -21.37
CA GLY A 45 -8.86 -6.70 -20.52
C GLY A 45 -8.33 -7.97 -19.85
N GLY A 46 -8.45 -8.07 -18.52
CA GLY A 46 -8.00 -9.22 -17.71
C GLY A 46 -6.69 -8.99 -16.96
N GLU A 47 -6.01 -7.88 -17.19
CA GLU A 47 -4.84 -7.44 -16.42
C GLU A 47 -5.24 -6.98 -15.01
N ILE A 48 -4.38 -7.23 -14.02
CA ILE A 48 -4.48 -6.64 -12.68
C ILE A 48 -3.41 -5.55 -12.56
N TYR A 49 -3.83 -4.34 -12.21
CA TYR A 49 -2.94 -3.20 -12.02
C TYR A 49 -2.63 -3.00 -10.54
N VAL A 50 -1.34 -2.87 -10.20
CA VAL A 50 -0.87 -2.62 -8.85
C VAL A 50 -0.02 -1.37 -8.84
N LYS A 51 -0.48 -0.28 -8.22
CA LYS A 51 0.29 0.98 -8.15
C LYS A 51 1.51 0.80 -7.24
N LYS A 52 2.62 1.42 -7.62
CA LYS A 52 3.76 1.58 -6.71
C LYS A 52 3.44 2.70 -5.74
N ILE A 53 3.43 2.37 -4.46
CA ILE A 53 3.07 3.28 -3.38
C ILE A 53 3.97 3.06 -2.18
N PRO A 54 4.25 4.10 -1.37
CA PRO A 54 5.15 3.98 -0.24
C PRO A 54 4.52 3.14 0.88
N SER A 55 5.38 2.58 1.72
CA SER A 55 4.99 1.89 2.94
C SER A 55 5.18 2.78 4.16
N MET A 56 4.46 2.48 5.24
CA MET A 56 4.65 3.10 6.55
C MET A 56 4.60 2.04 7.64
N LYS A 57 5.32 2.27 8.74
CA LYS A 57 5.13 1.51 9.98
C LYS A 57 4.01 2.13 10.80
N VAL A 58 3.22 1.28 11.45
CA VAL A 58 2.13 1.75 12.34
C VAL A 58 2.69 2.53 13.54
N THR A 59 3.89 2.20 14.00
CA THR A 59 4.58 2.91 15.09
C THR A 59 5.03 4.32 14.70
N ASP A 60 5.42 4.53 13.44
CA ASP A 60 5.82 5.84 12.93
C ASP A 60 4.60 6.73 12.79
N LEU A 61 3.49 6.19 12.25
CA LEU A 61 2.20 6.87 12.25
C LEU A 61 1.76 7.27 13.67
N ALA A 62 1.86 6.37 14.66
CA ALA A 62 1.51 6.68 16.04
C ALA A 62 2.37 7.82 16.62
N ARG A 63 3.69 7.79 16.36
CA ARG A 63 4.63 8.84 16.78
C ARG A 63 4.27 10.20 16.16
N VAL A 64 3.91 10.23 14.88
CA VAL A 64 3.52 11.47 14.19
C VAL A 64 2.16 11.98 14.70
N VAL A 65 1.19 11.10 14.88
CA VAL A 65 -0.17 11.49 15.32
C VAL A 65 -0.19 12.01 16.77
N ALA A 66 0.55 11.37 17.68
CA ALA A 66 0.59 11.73 19.09
C ALA A 66 2.01 11.49 19.66
N PRO A 67 2.95 12.44 19.48
CA PRO A 67 4.35 12.27 19.89
C PRO A 67 4.56 11.98 21.37
N GLU A 68 3.67 12.51 22.23
CA GLU A 68 3.74 12.38 23.69
C GLU A 68 2.97 11.16 24.22
N ALA A 69 2.27 10.40 23.35
CA ALA A 69 1.47 9.26 23.77
C ALA A 69 2.33 7.99 23.96
N GLU A 70 2.04 7.22 25.00
CA GLU A 70 2.61 5.89 25.17
C GLU A 70 2.08 4.93 24.09
N GLN A 71 2.95 4.14 23.48
CA GLN A 71 2.57 3.11 22.52
C GLN A 71 2.45 1.76 23.24
N GLU A 72 1.22 1.32 23.53
CA GLU A 72 0.95 0.07 24.24
C GLU A 72 0.77 -1.09 23.26
N VAL A 73 1.54 -2.19 23.42
CA VAL A 73 1.39 -3.37 22.56
C VAL A 73 0.23 -4.25 23.04
N VAL A 74 -0.87 -4.25 22.29
CA VAL A 74 -2.11 -4.98 22.64
C VAL A 74 -2.22 -6.35 21.96
N GLY A 75 -1.31 -6.66 21.03
CA GLY A 75 -1.28 -7.91 20.28
C GLY A 75 -2.07 -7.89 18.97
N ILE A 76 -1.76 -8.84 18.09
CA ILE A 76 -2.38 -8.99 16.77
C ILE A 76 -3.81 -9.52 16.94
N ARG A 77 -4.76 -8.86 16.26
CA ARG A 77 -6.17 -9.29 16.27
C ARG A 77 -6.38 -10.48 15.33
N PRO A 78 -7.36 -11.36 15.59
CA PRO A 78 -7.68 -12.47 14.70
C PRO A 78 -7.93 -12.01 13.25
N GLY A 79 -7.21 -12.60 12.30
CA GLY A 79 -7.32 -12.30 10.86
C GLY A 79 -6.52 -11.08 10.40
N GLU A 80 -5.86 -10.35 11.30
CA GLU A 80 -5.00 -9.22 10.94
C GLU A 80 -3.65 -9.70 10.41
N LYS A 81 -3.24 -9.17 9.24
CA LYS A 81 -1.92 -9.43 8.67
C LYS A 81 -0.87 -8.48 9.28
N LEU A 82 0.33 -9.02 9.50
CA LEU A 82 1.48 -8.22 9.94
C LEU A 82 1.92 -7.24 8.84
N HIS A 83 2.00 -7.73 7.62
CA HIS A 83 2.37 -6.96 6.42
C HIS A 83 1.33 -7.22 5.32
N GLU A 84 1.01 -6.19 4.55
CA GLU A 84 0.17 -6.34 3.37
C GLU A 84 1.00 -6.79 2.18
N GLN A 85 0.45 -7.68 1.35
CA GLN A 85 1.06 -8.18 0.13
C GLN A 85 0.11 -7.87 -1.03
N MET A 86 0.63 -7.19 -2.06
CA MET A 86 -0.13 -6.88 -3.28
C MET A 86 0.23 -7.80 -4.46
N ILE A 87 1.44 -8.37 -4.47
CA ILE A 87 1.90 -9.32 -5.50
C ILE A 87 2.59 -10.49 -4.80
N GLY A 88 2.10 -11.70 -5.04
CA GLY A 88 2.71 -12.94 -4.52
C GLY A 88 3.84 -13.45 -5.41
N ALA A 89 4.68 -14.31 -4.85
CA ALA A 89 5.78 -14.95 -5.58
C ALA A 89 5.26 -15.79 -6.76
N GLU A 90 4.08 -16.37 -6.61
CA GLU A 90 3.34 -17.13 -7.61
C GLU A 90 2.91 -16.28 -8.82
N ASP A 91 2.68 -14.98 -8.63
CA ASP A 91 2.28 -14.06 -9.70
C ASP A 91 3.48 -13.54 -10.50
N SER A 92 4.70 -13.70 -9.97
CA SER A 92 5.93 -13.13 -10.55
C SER A 92 6.16 -13.53 -12.01
N TYR A 93 5.79 -14.76 -12.39
CA TYR A 93 5.93 -15.29 -13.75
C TYR A 93 5.16 -14.50 -14.82
N PHE A 94 4.12 -13.77 -14.42
CA PHE A 94 3.28 -12.97 -15.32
C PHE A 94 3.20 -11.50 -14.88
N THR A 95 4.09 -11.09 -13.97
CA THR A 95 4.14 -9.70 -13.48
C THR A 95 5.17 -8.90 -14.25
N TYR A 96 4.72 -7.79 -14.82
CA TYR A 96 5.57 -6.84 -15.52
C TYR A 96 5.61 -5.52 -14.75
N GLU A 97 6.80 -4.96 -14.63
CA GLU A 97 7.09 -3.69 -13.98
C GLU A 97 7.12 -2.54 -14.99
N TYR A 98 6.51 -1.43 -14.59
CA TYR A 98 6.48 -0.14 -15.26
C TYR A 98 6.97 0.93 -14.26
N PRO A 99 7.22 2.18 -14.70
CA PRO A 99 7.69 3.24 -13.80
C PRO A 99 6.80 3.42 -12.56
N GLU A 100 5.49 3.53 -12.74
CA GLU A 100 4.53 3.90 -11.68
C GLU A 100 3.67 2.73 -11.15
N HIS A 101 3.72 1.56 -11.79
CA HIS A 101 2.85 0.43 -11.47
C HIS A 101 3.44 -0.91 -11.91
N PHE A 102 2.78 -1.99 -11.52
CA PHE A 102 2.94 -3.32 -12.07
C PHE A 102 1.66 -3.76 -12.76
N LYS A 103 1.79 -4.62 -13.77
CA LYS A 103 0.68 -5.38 -14.35
C LYS A 103 0.91 -6.87 -14.13
N ILE A 104 -0.06 -7.54 -13.53
CA ILE A 104 -0.13 -9.00 -13.52
C ILE A 104 -1.01 -9.40 -14.70
N LEU A 105 -0.41 -10.09 -15.67
CA LEU A 105 -1.11 -10.51 -16.87
C LEU A 105 -1.81 -11.86 -16.65
N PRO A 106 -2.99 -12.06 -17.27
CA PRO A 106 -3.74 -13.28 -17.11
C PRO A 106 -3.05 -14.46 -17.81
N ASN A 107 -2.90 -15.57 -17.11
CA ASN A 107 -2.33 -16.81 -17.63
C ASN A 107 -3.40 -17.69 -18.32
N ILE A 108 -4.07 -17.12 -19.32
CA ILE A 108 -5.02 -17.84 -20.19
C ILE A 108 -4.75 -17.44 -21.64
N ASN A 109 -4.99 -18.36 -22.59
CA ASN A 109 -4.91 -18.10 -24.03
C ASN A 109 -3.61 -17.38 -24.46
N ASP A 110 -2.48 -17.69 -23.81
CA ASP A 110 -1.17 -17.06 -24.03
C ASP A 110 -1.12 -15.53 -23.83
N TRP A 111 -2.12 -14.95 -23.15
CA TRP A 111 -2.22 -13.50 -22.92
C TRP A 111 -1.07 -12.93 -22.08
N GLY A 112 -0.46 -13.75 -21.22
CA GLY A 112 0.74 -13.40 -20.46
C GLY A 112 1.98 -13.10 -21.32
N THR A 113 1.97 -13.47 -22.60
CA THR A 113 3.04 -13.18 -23.58
C THR A 113 2.61 -12.20 -24.67
N CYS A 114 1.40 -11.63 -24.56
CA CYS A 114 0.83 -10.80 -25.59
C CYS A 114 1.46 -9.39 -25.59
N ALA A 115 2.13 -9.04 -26.68
CA ALA A 115 2.84 -7.77 -26.82
C ALA A 115 1.94 -6.53 -26.63
N SER A 116 0.66 -6.59 -27.01
CA SER A 116 -0.27 -5.45 -26.81
C SER A 116 -0.65 -5.22 -25.35
N ARG A 117 -0.58 -6.26 -24.50
CA ARG A 117 -0.83 -6.19 -23.06
C ARG A 117 0.43 -5.79 -22.29
N ILE A 118 1.55 -6.43 -22.64
CA ILE A 118 2.88 -6.15 -22.05
C ILE A 118 3.34 -4.74 -22.39
N LYS A 119 3.17 -4.29 -23.64
CA LYS A 119 3.69 -3.00 -24.13
C LYS A 119 5.19 -2.89 -23.85
N ASP A 120 5.61 -1.93 -23.03
CA ASP A 120 6.99 -1.62 -22.66
C ASP A 120 7.41 -2.16 -21.27
N GLY A 121 6.57 -3.02 -20.67
CA GLY A 121 6.81 -3.58 -19.35
C GLY A 121 8.01 -4.53 -19.31
N LYS A 122 8.71 -4.53 -18.18
CA LYS A 122 9.84 -5.45 -17.92
C LYS A 122 9.37 -6.56 -16.99
N LEU A 123 9.60 -7.81 -17.37
CA LEU A 123 9.27 -8.94 -16.51
C LEU A 123 10.05 -8.84 -15.19
N VAL A 124 9.38 -9.01 -14.06
CA VAL A 124 10.03 -9.03 -12.74
C VAL A 124 10.84 -10.32 -12.55
N PRO A 125 11.81 -10.36 -11.62
CA PRO A 125 12.52 -11.59 -11.30
C PRO A 125 11.58 -12.71 -10.81
N GLU A 126 11.95 -13.96 -11.07
CA GLU A 126 11.23 -15.12 -10.52
C GLU A 126 11.21 -15.06 -8.98
N GLY A 127 10.04 -15.30 -8.39
CA GLY A 127 9.84 -15.22 -6.95
C GLY A 127 9.74 -13.79 -6.41
N PHE A 128 9.63 -12.78 -7.27
CA PHE A 128 9.36 -11.41 -6.85
C PHE A 128 8.09 -11.31 -6.00
N VAL A 129 8.18 -10.59 -4.89
CA VAL A 129 7.07 -10.31 -3.97
C VAL A 129 7.01 -8.81 -3.76
N TYR A 130 5.82 -8.24 -3.85
CA TYR A 130 5.59 -6.85 -3.49
C TYR A 130 4.73 -6.77 -2.21
N ALA A 131 5.39 -6.49 -1.10
CA ALA A 131 4.80 -6.43 0.22
C ALA A 131 5.26 -5.18 1.00
N SER A 132 4.45 -4.76 1.96
CA SER A 132 4.67 -3.48 2.66
C SER A 132 5.91 -3.47 3.57
N ASP A 133 6.54 -4.61 3.81
CA ASP A 133 7.77 -4.76 4.62
C ASP A 133 9.04 -4.85 3.79
N ASN A 134 8.94 -5.23 2.51
CA ASN A 134 10.08 -5.34 1.60
C ASN A 134 10.15 -4.20 0.58
N ASN A 135 9.29 -3.19 0.72
CA ASN A 135 9.22 -2.05 -0.17
C ASN A 135 10.50 -1.20 -0.11
N THR A 136 10.84 -0.54 -1.21
CA THR A 136 11.97 0.39 -1.28
C THR A 136 11.59 1.82 -0.92
N GLU A 137 10.30 2.15 -1.05
CA GLU A 137 9.77 3.48 -0.76
C GLU A 137 9.03 3.48 0.58
N TRP A 138 9.45 4.36 1.48
CA TRP A 138 8.92 4.49 2.84
C TRP A 138 8.55 5.94 3.10
N MET A 139 7.39 6.16 3.72
CA MET A 139 7.02 7.49 4.17
C MET A 139 7.87 7.92 5.35
N THR A 140 8.41 9.13 5.26
CA THR A 140 9.06 9.85 6.35
C THR A 140 8.03 10.40 7.35
N ASP A 141 8.50 10.76 8.55
CA ASP A 141 7.64 11.40 9.55
C ASP A 141 7.08 12.73 9.01
N GLU A 142 7.86 13.48 8.23
CA GLU A 142 7.45 14.72 7.58
C GLU A 142 6.36 14.50 6.53
N GLU A 143 6.48 13.45 5.70
CA GLU A 143 5.47 13.11 4.70
C GLU A 143 4.17 12.62 5.34
N LEU A 144 4.27 11.83 6.41
CA LEU A 144 3.12 11.40 7.20
C LEU A 144 2.40 12.60 7.82
N GLN A 145 3.16 13.54 8.43
CA GLN A 145 2.60 14.75 9.01
C GLN A 145 1.91 15.61 7.94
N ALA A 146 2.58 15.85 6.82
CA ALA A 146 2.01 16.63 5.71
C ALA A 146 0.74 15.97 5.14
N TRP A 147 0.68 14.64 5.09
CA TRP A 147 -0.51 13.91 4.69
C TRP A 147 -1.65 14.12 5.70
N ILE A 148 -1.39 14.01 7.00
CA ILE A 148 -2.38 14.21 8.06
C ILE A 148 -2.92 15.63 8.01
N ASP A 149 -2.05 16.64 7.92
CA ASP A 149 -2.44 18.05 7.90
C ASP A 149 -3.34 18.38 6.71
N ARG A 150 -3.01 17.84 5.53
CA ARG A 150 -3.78 18.05 4.30
C ARG A 150 -5.20 17.48 4.40
N HIS A 151 -5.36 16.33 5.05
CA HIS A 151 -6.64 15.62 5.10
C HIS A 151 -7.39 15.78 6.42
N ASN A 152 -6.86 16.54 7.39
CA ASN A 152 -7.37 16.62 8.75
C ASN A 152 -8.89 16.89 8.85
N ASN A 153 -9.43 17.71 7.93
CA ASN A 153 -10.85 18.04 7.89
C ASN A 153 -11.75 16.93 7.32
N GLU A 154 -11.17 15.91 6.71
CA GLU A 154 -11.83 14.81 6.00
C GLU A 154 -11.62 13.47 6.70
N ILE A 155 -10.66 13.37 7.61
CA ILE A 155 -10.39 12.16 8.41
C ILE A 155 -11.67 11.72 9.13
N GLY A 156 -12.17 10.53 8.76
CA GLY A 156 -13.36 9.92 9.38
C GLY A 156 -14.71 10.40 8.82
N LYS A 157 -14.72 11.26 7.79
CA LYS A 157 -15.94 11.64 7.06
C LYS A 157 -16.12 10.71 5.86
N ILE A 158 -16.72 9.54 6.10
CA ILE A 158 -17.27 8.66 5.06
C ILE A 158 -18.66 8.25 5.52
#